data_AF-A0A485L2A2-F1
#
_entry.id   AF-A0A485L2A2-F1
#
_cell.length_a   1.000
_cell.length_b   1.000
_cell.length_c   1.000
_cell.angle_alpha   90.00
_cell.angle_beta   90.00
_cell.angle_gamma   90.00
#
_symmetry.space_group_name_H-M   'P 1'
#
loop_
_entity.id
_entity.type
_entity.pdbx_description
1 polymer ?
#
loop_
_entity_poly.entity_id
_entity_poly.type
_entity_poly.pdbx_seq_one_letter_code
_entity_poly.pdbx_strand_id
1 'polypeptide(L)'
;MQRLLRFSTVVPAPTKRVRHIPAQNQFTCEGESTPGMSTALLGFLEYSIEGRTMDMRRTFVDPAGRGQGIARLLCDEAFLYAKSNALDVKPSCSYIRDNYLKHQ
;
A
#
# COMPACT_ATOMS: atom_id res chain seq x y z
N MET A 1 -45.49 -20.67 8.18
CA MET A 1 -44.29 -21.32 8.75
C MET A 1 -43.05 -20.57 8.28
N GLN A 2 -42.05 -20.44 9.15
CA GLN A 2 -41.07 -19.36 9.26
C GLN A 2 -40.22 -19.06 8.02
N ARG A 3 -40.18 -17.78 7.62
CA ARG A 3 -39.24 -17.23 6.65
C ARG A 3 -37.89 -17.09 7.35
N LEU A 4 -36.98 -18.04 7.13
CA LEU A 4 -35.60 -17.98 7.62
C LEU A 4 -34.93 -16.72 7.06
N LEU A 5 -34.80 -15.69 7.90
CA LEU A 5 -33.95 -14.55 7.63
C LEU A 5 -32.51 -15.06 7.65
N ARG A 6 -31.92 -15.23 6.46
CA ARG A 6 -30.47 -15.42 6.36
C ARG A 6 -29.84 -14.09 6.77
N PHE A 7 -29.35 -14.03 8.00
CA PHE A 7 -28.38 -13.01 8.39
C PHE A 7 -27.17 -13.21 7.48
N SER A 8 -27.10 -12.40 6.42
CA SER A 8 -25.90 -12.28 5.62
C SER A 8 -24.85 -11.71 6.57
N THR A 9 -23.96 -12.58 7.06
CA THR A 9 -22.74 -12.18 7.75
C THR A 9 -21.82 -11.55 6.72
N VAL A 10 -22.20 -10.37 6.20
CA VAL A 10 -21.26 -9.52 5.49
C VAL A 10 -20.27 -9.06 6.53
N VAL A 11 -19.22 -9.85 6.69
CA VAL A 11 -18.04 -9.43 7.44
C VAL A 11 -17.50 -8.23 6.67
N PRO A 12 -17.47 -7.01 7.25
CA PRO A 12 -16.92 -5.86 6.56
C PRO A 12 -15.49 -6.17 6.14
N ALA A 13 -15.14 -5.85 4.90
CA ALA A 13 -13.78 -6.03 4.40
C ALA A 13 -12.81 -5.26 5.31
N PRO A 14 -11.66 -5.85 5.67
CA PRO A 14 -10.70 -5.18 6.55
C PRO A 14 -10.26 -3.85 5.91
N THR A 15 -10.45 -2.75 6.64
CA THR A 15 -10.12 -1.40 6.15
C THR A 15 -8.60 -1.24 6.09
N LYS A 16 -8.02 -1.28 4.89
CA LYS A 16 -6.60 -0.98 4.65
C LYS A 16 -6.39 0.52 4.59
N ARG A 17 -5.32 1.04 5.19
CA ARG A 17 -4.97 2.46 5.19
C ARG A 17 -3.51 2.64 4.86
N VAL A 18 -3.20 3.53 3.92
CA VAL A 18 -1.82 3.95 3.66
C VAL A 18 -1.49 5.18 4.50
N ARG A 19 -0.29 5.23 5.05
CA ARG A 19 0.25 6.36 5.81
C ARG A 19 1.59 6.76 5.22
N HIS A 20 1.78 8.04 4.97
CA HIS A 20 3.10 8.61 4.63
C HIS A 20 3.83 9.03 5.91
N ILE A 21 5.10 8.63 6.02
CA ILE A 21 6.00 8.94 7.14
C ILE A 21 7.25 9.64 6.55
N PRO A 22 7.18 10.95 6.29
CA PRO A 22 8.26 11.68 5.61
C PRO A 22 9.59 11.61 6.36
N ALA A 23 9.57 11.66 7.69
CA ALA A 23 10.77 11.59 8.53
C ALA A 23 11.56 10.27 8.37
N GLN A 24 10.92 9.22 7.84
CA GLN A 24 11.55 7.92 7.58
C GLN A 24 11.67 7.63 6.08
N ASN A 25 11.29 8.57 5.22
CA ASN A 25 11.13 8.37 3.78
C ASN A 25 10.36 7.09 3.44
N GLN A 26 9.20 6.90 4.08
CA GLN A 26 8.46 5.66 3.98
C GLN A 26 6.95 5.90 3.81
N PHE A 27 6.30 5.02 3.07
CA PHE A 27 4.86 4.80 3.10
C PHE A 27 4.59 3.43 3.72
N THR A 28 3.65 3.35 4.66
CA THR A 28 3.23 2.08 5.27
C THR A 28 1.77 1.81 4.93
N CYS A 29 1.40 0.54 4.82
CA CYS A 29 0.01 0.14 4.74
C CYS A 29 -0.33 -0.72 5.94
N GLU A 30 -1.35 -0.30 6.66
CA GLU A 30 -1.86 -0.93 7.86
C GLU A 30 -3.28 -1.44 7.63
N GLY A 31 -3.68 -2.52 8.28
CA GLY A 31 -5.05 -3.01 8.21
C GLY A 31 -5.31 -4.14 9.20
N GLU A 32 -6.57 -4.53 9.31
CA GLU A 32 -6.97 -5.69 10.11
C GLU A 32 -6.50 -6.97 9.42
N SER A 33 -5.60 -7.71 10.07
CA SER A 33 -5.19 -9.04 9.62
C SER A 33 -6.31 -10.07 9.82
N THR A 34 -7.23 -9.80 10.76
CA THR A 34 -8.44 -10.57 11.03
C THR A 34 -9.53 -9.61 11.53
N PRO A 35 -10.79 -9.74 11.08
CA PRO A 35 -11.89 -8.88 11.54
C PRO A 35 -11.98 -8.82 13.07
N GLY A 36 -11.91 -7.61 13.62
CA GLY A 36 -12.00 -7.38 15.08
C GLY A 36 -10.69 -7.57 15.86
N MET A 37 -9.55 -7.67 15.18
CA MET A 37 -8.22 -7.76 15.81
C MET A 37 -7.40 -6.46 15.61
N SER A 38 -6.24 -6.36 16.28
CA SER A 38 -5.39 -5.16 16.22
C SER A 38 -4.86 -4.89 14.81
N THR A 39 -4.72 -3.61 14.47
CA THR A 39 -4.11 -3.16 13.22
C THR A 39 -2.71 -3.75 13.05
N ALA A 40 -2.47 -4.41 11.91
CA ALA A 40 -1.19 -5.00 11.53
C ALA A 40 -0.56 -4.24 10.36
N LEU A 41 0.78 -4.22 10.31
CA LEU A 41 1.52 -3.74 9.15
C LEU A 41 1.40 -4.77 8.01
N LEU A 42 0.82 -4.36 6.88
CA LEU A 42 0.60 -5.21 5.71
C LEU A 42 1.67 -4.99 4.62
N GLY A 43 2.38 -3.88 4.67
CA GLY A 43 3.47 -3.60 3.73
C GLY A 43 4.03 -2.20 3.88
N PHE A 44 5.12 -1.93 3.18
CA PHE A 44 5.76 -0.63 3.13
C PHE A 44 6.46 -0.37 1.80
N LEU A 45 6.69 0.91 1.52
CA LEU A 45 7.52 1.41 0.44
C LEU A 45 8.52 2.42 1.01
N GLU A 46 9.81 2.20 0.76
CA GLU A 46 10.89 3.13 1.12
C GLU A 46 11.34 3.92 -0.11
N TYR A 47 11.69 5.19 0.10
CA TYR A 47 12.29 6.04 -0.91
C TYR A 47 13.49 6.82 -0.38
N SER A 48 14.21 7.49 -1.27
CA SER A 48 15.15 8.58 -0.94
C SER A 48 14.92 9.76 -1.89
N ILE A 49 15.35 10.96 -1.51
CA ILE A 49 15.29 12.15 -2.37
C ILE A 49 16.70 12.73 -2.46
N GLU A 50 17.18 12.89 -3.69
CA GLU A 50 18.44 13.55 -4.02
C GLU A 50 18.16 14.65 -5.05
N GLY A 51 18.30 15.91 -4.64
CA GLY A 51 17.88 17.05 -5.45
C GLY A 51 16.39 16.98 -5.79
N ARG A 52 16.06 16.84 -7.08
CA ARG A 52 14.68 16.69 -7.58
C ARG A 52 14.27 15.24 -7.83
N THR A 53 15.18 14.28 -7.64
CA THR A 53 14.92 12.87 -7.95
C THR A 53 14.50 12.12 -6.69
N MET A 54 13.33 11.50 -6.72
CA MET A 54 12.85 10.56 -5.72
C MET A 54 13.12 9.12 -6.19
N ASP A 55 14.03 8.41 -5.51
CA ASP A 55 14.30 7.00 -5.79
C ASP A 55 13.36 6.12 -4.98
N MET A 56 12.39 5.48 -5.63
CA MET A 56 11.51 4.49 -5.02
C MET A 56 12.21 3.13 -5.01
N ARG A 57 12.99 2.92 -3.95
CA ARG A 57 14.04 1.88 -3.87
C ARG A 57 13.57 0.52 -3.38
N ARG A 58 12.51 0.45 -2.57
CA ARG A 58 12.06 -0.84 -2.01
C ARG A 58 10.57 -0.85 -1.74
N THR A 59 9.91 -1.92 -2.16
CA THR A 59 8.52 -2.24 -1.81
C THR A 59 8.49 -3.62 -1.17
N PHE A 60 7.77 -3.76 -0.07
CA PHE A 60 7.57 -5.04 0.62
C PHE A 60 6.11 -5.18 1.02
N VAL A 61 5.59 -6.40 0.91
CA VAL A 61 4.24 -6.78 1.37
C VAL A 61 4.36 -8.01 2.25
N ASP A 62 3.83 -7.90 3.45
CA ASP A 62 3.75 -8.99 4.41
C ASP A 62 2.99 -10.17 3.78
N PRO A 63 3.40 -11.43 4.01
CA PRO A 63 2.68 -12.60 3.51
C PRO A 63 1.16 -12.56 3.75
N ALA A 64 0.71 -12.05 4.91
CA ALA A 64 -0.70 -11.92 5.25
C ALA A 64 -1.44 -10.85 4.41
N GLY A 65 -0.70 -9.91 3.80
CA GLY A 65 -1.24 -8.85 2.94
C GLY A 65 -1.12 -9.11 1.43
N ARG A 66 -0.48 -10.22 1.01
CA ARG A 66 -0.26 -10.54 -0.41
C ARG A 66 -1.57 -10.84 -1.14
N GLY A 67 -1.59 -10.56 -2.45
CA GLY A 67 -2.77 -10.76 -3.31
C GLY A 67 -3.90 -9.74 -3.11
N GLN A 68 -3.73 -8.79 -2.19
CA GLN A 68 -4.79 -7.84 -1.82
C GLN A 68 -4.47 -6.39 -2.23
N GLY A 69 -3.69 -6.20 -3.30
CA GLY A 69 -3.41 -4.88 -3.89
C GLY A 69 -2.49 -3.94 -3.07
N ILE A 70 -1.93 -4.39 -1.94
CA ILE A 70 -1.15 -3.52 -1.03
C ILE A 70 0.04 -2.83 -1.71
N ALA A 71 0.82 -3.56 -2.50
CA ALA A 71 1.97 -2.99 -3.19
C ALA A 71 1.56 -1.89 -4.19
N ARG A 72 0.42 -2.06 -4.86
CA ARG A 72 -0.14 -1.03 -5.76
C ARG A 72 -0.56 0.21 -4.97
N LEU A 73 -1.33 0.05 -3.89
CA LEU A 73 -1.75 1.17 -3.03
C LEU A 73 -0.57 2.00 -2.52
N LEU A 74 0.49 1.33 -2.09
CA LEU A 74 1.73 2.01 -1.64
C LEU A 74 2.40 2.79 -2.77
N CYS A 75 2.44 2.23 -3.98
CA CYS A 75 3.02 2.90 -5.14
C CYS A 75 2.16 4.08 -5.58
N ASP A 76 0.83 3.91 -5.69
CA ASP A 76 -0.11 4.96 -6.09
C ASP A 76 0.11 6.23 -5.21
N GLU A 77 0.17 6.05 -3.89
CA GLU A 77 0.41 7.15 -2.93
C GLU A 77 1.81 7.77 -3.07
N ALA A 78 2.85 6.96 -3.30
CA ALA A 78 4.20 7.47 -3.48
C ALA A 78 4.38 8.24 -4.80
N PHE A 79 3.76 7.79 -5.90
CA PHE A 79 3.75 8.53 -7.16
C PHE A 79 2.91 9.82 -7.05
N LEU A 80 1.80 9.79 -6.31
CA LEU A 80 1.01 10.99 -6.03
C LEU A 80 1.82 12.01 -5.23
N TYR A 81 2.57 11.56 -4.21
CA TYR A 81 3.47 12.41 -3.45
C TYR A 81 4.55 13.02 -4.33
N ALA A 82 5.22 12.22 -5.18
CA ALA A 82 6.23 12.73 -6.11
C ALA A 82 5.65 13.80 -7.04
N LYS A 83 4.48 13.54 -7.64
CA LYS A 83 3.78 14.48 -8.52
C LYS A 83 3.44 15.78 -7.80
N SER A 84 2.89 15.70 -6.58
CA SER A 84 2.47 16.86 -5.79
C SER A 84 3.63 17.75 -5.36
N ASN A 85 4.84 17.18 -5.28
CA ASN A 85 6.07 17.87 -4.94
C ASN A 85 6.96 18.17 -6.16
N ALA A 86 6.44 17.96 -7.38
CA ALA A 86 7.16 18.13 -8.63
C ALA A 86 8.53 17.41 -8.65
N LEU A 87 8.57 16.18 -8.15
CA LEU A 87 9.76 15.32 -8.12
C LEU A 87 9.78 14.39 -9.34
N ASP A 88 10.98 14.15 -9.87
CA ASP A 88 11.23 13.13 -10.88
C ASP A 88 11.38 11.77 -10.19
N VAL A 89 10.75 10.71 -10.71
CA VAL A 89 10.78 9.39 -10.06
C VAL A 89 11.82 8.48 -10.73
N LYS A 90 12.72 7.93 -9.93
CA LYS A 90 13.60 6.81 -10.29
C LYS A 90 13.06 5.52 -9.65
N PRO A 91 12.57 4.55 -10.44
CA PRO A 91 12.00 3.31 -9.89
C PRO A 91 13.06 2.22 -9.70
N SER A 92 13.96 2.33 -8.70
CA SER A 92 15.01 1.30 -8.50
C SER A 92 14.45 -0.04 -7.99
N CYS A 93 13.29 -0.05 -7.33
CA CYS A 93 12.63 -1.28 -6.94
C CYS A 93 12.17 -2.08 -8.17
N SER A 94 12.55 -3.36 -8.25
CA SER A 94 12.16 -4.26 -9.35
C SER A 94 10.65 -4.44 -9.46
N TYR A 95 9.92 -4.52 -8.36
CA TYR A 95 8.45 -4.57 -8.42
C TYR A 95 7.88 -3.34 -9.13
N ILE A 96 8.41 -2.15 -8.84
CA ILE A 96 7.92 -0.91 -9.45
C ILE A 96 8.26 -0.89 -10.94
N ARG A 97 9.53 -1.09 -11.26
CA ARG A 97 10.06 -1.04 -12.63
C ARG A 97 9.46 -2.12 -13.53
N ASP A 98 9.40 -3.35 -13.03
CA ASP A 98 9.17 -4.53 -13.86
C ASP A 98 7.71 -5.01 -13.80
N ASN A 99 6.91 -4.51 -12.84
CA ASN A 99 5.50 -4.88 -12.67
C ASN A 99 4.56 -3.66 -12.60
N TYR A 100 4.67 -2.79 -11.59
CA TYR A 100 3.71 -1.70 -11.37
C TYR A 100 3.57 -0.81 -12.61
N LEU A 101 4.67 -0.30 -13.16
CA LEU A 101 4.67 0.61 -14.31
C LEU A 101 4.12 0.00 -15.60
N LYS A 102 4.12 -1.33 -15.73
CA LYS A 102 3.54 -2.01 -16.90
C LYS A 102 2.02 -2.09 -16.86
N HIS A 103 1.41 -1.81 -15.71
CA HIS A 103 -0.02 -1.92 -15.47
C HIS A 103 -0.67 -0.58 -15.04
N GLN A 104 0.02 0.55 -15.27
CA GLN A 104 -0.52 1.90 -15.03
C GLN A 104 -1.34 2.40 -16.21
#